data_AF-A0A396HVR1-F1
#
_entry.id   AF-A0A396HVR1-F1
#
_cell.length_a   1.000
_cell.length_b   1.000
_cell.length_c   1.000
_cell.angle_alpha   90.00
_cell.angle_beta   90.00
_cell.angle_gamma   90.00
#
_symmetry.space_group_name_H-M   'P 1'
#
loop_
_entity.id
_entity.type
_entity.pdbx_description
1 polymer ?
#
loop_
_entity_poly.entity_id
_entity_poly.type
_entity_poly.pdbx_seq_one_letter_code
_entity_poly.pdbx_strand_id
1 'polypeptide(L)' 'MYKIIKFVYAMIILNSLFLFAMNVAEYITCETDADCPKSPLTGFGWKCIKRRCVYFDIEPYKYQT' A
#
# COMPACT_ATOMS: atom_id res chain seq x y z
N MET A 1 12.04 -2.08 -36.16
CA MET A 1 10.99 -2.92 -35.51
C MET A 1 11.53 -3.70 -34.31
N TYR A 2 12.61 -4.49 -34.42
CA TYR A 2 13.15 -5.29 -33.29
C TYR A 2 13.48 -4.48 -32.02
N LYS A 3 14.02 -3.25 -32.17
CA LYS A 3 14.38 -2.39 -31.02
C LYS A 3 13.16 -1.99 -30.20
N ILE A 4 12.02 -1.75 -30.85
CA ILE A 4 10.76 -1.37 -30.19
C ILE A 4 10.20 -2.57 -29.43
N ILE A 5 10.21 -3.76 -30.04
CA ILE A 5 9.76 -5.00 -29.40
C ILE A 5 10.59 -5.30 -28.14
N LYS A 6 11.92 -5.13 -28.20
CA LYS A 6 12.81 -5.31 -27.04
C LYS A 6 12.51 -4.32 -25.92
N PHE A 7 12.19 -3.07 -26.26
CA PHE A 7 11.84 -2.04 -25.29
C PHE A 7 10.50 -2.34 -24.59
N VAL A 8 9.47 -2.69 -25.37
CA VAL A 8 8.16 -3.07 -24.83
C VAL A 8 8.29 -4.29 -23.91
N TYR A 9 9.08 -5.29 -24.30
CA TYR A 9 9.33 -6.47 -23.48
C TYR A 9 10.02 -6.13 -22.14
N ALA A 10 11.02 -5.25 -22.17
CA ALA A 10 11.67 -4.77 -20.95
C ALA A 10 10.70 -4.01 -20.03
N MET A 11 9.82 -3.18 -20.61
CA MET A 11 8.78 -2.49 -19.83
C MET A 11 7.78 -3.44 -19.21
N ILE A 12 7.33 -4.48 -19.94
CA ILE A 12 6.40 -5.48 -19.39
C ILE A 12 7.05 -6.18 -18.19
N ILE A 13 8.30 -6.63 -18.31
CA ILE A 13 9.02 -7.29 -17.21
C ILE A 13 9.14 -6.36 -15.99
N LEU A 14 9.53 -5.10 -16.21
CA LEU A 14 9.64 -4.13 -15.12
C LEU A 14 8.31 -3.94 -14.42
N ASN A 15 7.22 -3.71 -15.17
CA ASN A 15 5.88 -3.55 -14.59
C ASN A 15 5.42 -4.79 -13.80
N SER A 16 5.68 -6.01 -14.30
CA SER A 16 5.38 -7.24 -13.58
C SER A 16 6.18 -7.36 -12.27
N LEU A 17 7.46 -7.01 -12.29
CA LEU A 17 8.30 -6.98 -11.08
C LEU A 17 7.82 -5.94 -10.07
N PHE A 18 7.44 -4.75 -10.53
CA PHE A 18 6.91 -3.68 -9.67
C PHE A 18 5.59 -4.10 -9.00
N LEU A 19 4.67 -4.69 -9.76
CA LEU A 19 3.41 -5.21 -9.21
C LEU A 19 3.65 -6.33 -8.18
N PHE A 20 4.59 -7.23 -8.46
CA PHE A 20 4.97 -8.27 -7.50
C PHE A 20 5.59 -7.68 -6.23
N ALA A 21 6.50 -6.71 -6.37
CA ALA A 21 7.11 -6.02 -5.23
C ALA A 21 6.08 -5.24 -4.40
N MET A 22 5.09 -4.60 -5.04
CA MET A 22 3.99 -3.94 -4.35
C MET A 22 3.13 -4.94 -3.58
N ASN A 23 2.77 -6.07 -4.17
CA ASN A 23 2.02 -7.13 -3.48
C ASN A 23 2.79 -7.76 -2.30
N VAL A 24 4.12 -7.70 -2.30
CA VAL A 24 4.97 -8.15 -1.19
C VAL A 24 5.15 -7.05 -0.14
N ALA A 25 5.24 -5.78 -0.56
CA ALA A 25 5.36 -4.61 0.31
C ALA A 25 4.02 -4.16 0.92
N GLU A 26 2.88 -4.70 0.46
CA GLU A 26 1.53 -4.29 0.86
C GLU A 26 1.18 -4.61 2.32
N TYR A 27 2.04 -5.31 3.04
CA TYR A 27 1.79 -5.66 4.42
C TYR A 27 2.85 -5.01 5.29
N ILE A 28 2.67 -3.71 5.59
CA ILE A 28 3.24 -3.17 6.82
C ILE A 28 2.57 -3.98 7.93
N THR A 29 3.30 -4.95 8.45
CA THR A 29 2.86 -5.77 9.56
C THR A 29 2.83 -4.91 10.80
N CYS A 30 1.68 -4.87 11.45
CA CYS A 30 1.46 -4.14 12.68
C CYS A 30 0.95 -5.09 13.75
N GLU A 31 1.26 -4.79 15.01
CA GLU A 31 0.67 -5.44 16.17
C GLU A 31 -0.35 -4.52 16.83
N THR A 32 -0.08 -3.21 16.76
CA THR A 32 -0.90 -2.14 17.31
C THR A 32 -1.08 -1.01 16.29
N ASP A 33 -2.09 -0.16 16.48
CA ASP A 33 -2.33 1.01 15.63
C ASP A 33 -1.14 2.01 15.62
N ALA A 34 -0.31 1.98 16.67
CA ALA A 34 0.88 2.83 16.79
C ALA A 34 2.04 2.40 15.88
N ASP A 35 2.05 1.15 15.41
CA ASP A 35 3.06 0.63 14.48
C ASP A 35 2.83 1.14 13.05
N CYS A 36 1.63 1.64 12.77
CA CYS A 36 1.29 2.17 11.47
C CYS A 36 1.82 3.60 11.30
N PRO A 37 2.24 3.99 10.08
CA PRO A 37 2.70 5.34 9.81
C PRO A 37 1.62 6.35 10.15
N LYS A 38 2.00 7.49 10.72
CA LYS A 38 1.06 8.59 10.95
C LYS A 38 0.69 9.20 9.60
N SER A 39 -0.60 9.35 9.36
CA SER A 39 -1.10 10.05 8.18
C SER A 39 -0.71 11.53 8.25
N PRO A 40 -0.20 12.10 7.15
CA PRO A 40 0.09 13.54 7.06
C PRO A 40 -1.18 14.37 6.81
N LEU A 41 -2.30 13.73 6.43
CA LEU A 41 -3.57 14.35 6.09
C LEU A 41 -4.52 14.34 7.30
N THR A 42 -4.97 15.53 7.70
CA THR A 42 -6.04 15.71 8.68
C THR A 42 -7.33 15.11 8.14
N GLY A 43 -7.85 14.07 8.81
CA GLY A 43 -9.07 13.37 8.36
C GLY A 43 -8.82 12.00 7.73
N PHE A 44 -7.59 11.50 7.72
CA PHE A 44 -7.29 10.11 7.36
C PHE A 44 -6.43 9.46 8.42
N GLY A 45 -6.60 8.16 8.66
CA GLY A 45 -5.90 7.42 9.69
C GLY A 45 -5.40 6.07 9.16
N TRP A 46 -4.48 5.46 9.89
CA TRP A 46 -4.05 4.10 9.66
C TRP A 46 -4.44 3.24 10.86
N LYS A 47 -5.09 2.09 10.60
CA LYS A 47 -5.50 1.16 11.66
C LYS A 47 -4.87 -0.19 11.39
N CYS A 48 -4.44 -0.85 12.45
CA CYS A 48 -3.97 -2.22 12.37
C CYS A 48 -5.15 -3.18 12.33
N ILE A 49 -5.45 -3.70 11.13
CA ILE A 49 -6.53 -4.68 10.92
C ILE A 49 -5.91 -5.97 10.39
N LYS A 50 -6.10 -7.07 11.12
CA LYS A 50 -5.57 -8.40 10.74
C LYS A 50 -4.05 -8.36 10.46
N ARG A 51 -3.30 -7.69 11.36
CA ARG A 51 -1.85 -7.45 11.26
C ARG A 51 -1.40 -6.70 10.02
N ARG A 52 -2.27 -5.84 9.47
CA ARG A 52 -1.96 -4.98 8.32
C ARG A 52 -2.45 -3.57 8.58
N CYS A 53 -1.63 -2.59 8.22
CA CYS A 53 -2.06 -1.19 8.26
C CYS A 53 -3.03 -0.91 7.11
N VAL A 54 -4.27 -0.59 7.44
CA VAL A 54 -5.31 -0.21 6.47
C VAL A 54 -5.55 1.29 6.59
N TYR A 55 -5.57 1.98 5.45
CA TYR A 55 -5.88 3.40 5.37
C TYR A 55 -7.39 3.62 5.39
N PHE A 56 -7.88 4.54 6.19
CA PHE A 56 -9.30 4.85 6.31
C PHE A 56 -9.55 6.35 6.47
N ASP A 57 -10.68 6.82 5.97
CA ASP A 57 -11.19 8.17 6.22
C ASP A 57 -11.63 8.29 7.70
N ILE A 58 -11.06 9.28 8.39
CA ILE A 58 -11.54 9.76 9.68
C ILE A 58 -12.63 10.80 9.42
N GLU A 59 -13.77 10.38 8.86
CA GLU A 59 -15.01 11.13 9.13
C GLU A 59 -15.27 11.08 10.65
N PRO A 60 -16.00 12.04 11.27
CA PRO A 60 -16.21 12.07 12.71
C PRO A 60 -17.26 11.03 13.12
N TYR A 61 -17.03 9.75 12.81
CA TYR A 61 -17.88 8.65 13.20
C TYR A 61 -17.24 7.87 14.36
N LYS A 62 -17.53 8.39 15.55
CA LYS A 62 -17.90 7.64 16.76
C LYS A 62 -18.01 6.11 16.57
N TYR A 63 -17.02 5.35 17.05
CA TYR A 63 -17.20 4.03 17.69
C TYR A 63 -15.89 3.64 18.41
N GLN A 64 -15.81 3.68 19.74
CA GLN A 64 -16.27 2.66 20.70
C GLN A 64 -15.49 1.33 20.64
N THR A 65 -14.89 1.05 21.81
CA THR A 65 -14.26 -0.19 22.32
C THR A 65 -13.03 -0.72 21.61
#